data_AF-A0A7S3BFB3-F1
#
_entry.id   AF-A0A7S3BFB3-F1
#
_cell.length_a   1.000
_cell.length_b   1.000
_cell.length_c   1.000
_cell.angle_alpha   90.00
_cell.angle_beta   90.00
_cell.angle_gamma   90.00
#
_symmetry.space_group_name_H-M   'P 1'
#
loop_
_entity.id
_entity.type
_entity.pdbx_description
1 polymer ?
#
loop_
_entity_poly.entity_id
_entity_poly.type
_entity_poly.pdbx_seq_one_letter_code
_entity_poly.pdbx_strand_id
1 'polypeptide(L)'
;RVQSFGEFIYDLDKYPIIRELFEASEFQTAAKQICPKSKQLLDPLQFNIIVNVPGQTVATHIDSVHFFGATRKRFPEWLLAAMAFSGLYHDRFVDQVQTVAYFHSWTEESRGLPEGSAGGEYVFYELNGPPLRHPPDPRGAVSLDGTKVVHAANTFFPGSKAPTMDKSKHNKLTWVPEEGKWHVTSDGEVIARYDNDEVRFSIVYRA
;
A
#
# COMPACT_ATOMS: atom_id res chain seq x y z
N ARG A 1 -13.99 -3.88 5.54
CA ARG A 1 -13.77 -3.99 4.07
C ARG A 1 -12.64 -3.08 3.62
N VAL A 2 -12.71 -1.76 3.84
CA VAL A 2 -11.71 -0.77 3.38
C VAL A 2 -10.50 -0.55 4.32
N GLN A 3 -10.23 -1.48 5.23
CA GLN A 3 -9.13 -1.35 6.18
C GLN A 3 -8.27 -2.60 6.08
N SER A 4 -7.06 -2.44 5.55
CA SER A 4 -6.01 -3.45 5.60
C SER A 4 -5.37 -3.47 6.99
N PHE A 5 -4.68 -4.55 7.34
CA PHE A 5 -3.74 -4.53 8.46
C PHE A 5 -2.42 -3.96 7.97
N GLY A 6 -1.75 -3.16 8.78
CA GLY A 6 -0.44 -2.69 8.38
C GLY A 6 0.41 -2.19 9.53
N GLU A 7 1.71 -2.26 9.32
CA GLU A 7 2.75 -1.74 10.19
C GLU A 7 3.51 -0.65 9.43
N PHE A 8 3.71 0.50 10.07
CA PHE A 8 4.28 1.71 9.46
C PHE A 8 5.63 2.03 10.09
N ILE A 9 6.69 1.92 9.30
CA ILE A 9 8.09 2.10 9.72
C ILE A 9 8.60 3.42 9.15
N TYR A 10 9.01 4.33 10.03
CA TYR A 10 9.60 5.64 9.67
C TYR A 10 11.07 5.74 10.05
N ASP A 11 11.55 4.90 10.97
CA ASP A 11 12.96 4.75 11.29
C ASP A 11 13.54 3.64 10.43
N LEU A 12 13.96 4.02 9.21
CA LEU A 12 14.38 3.08 8.17
C LEU A 12 15.76 2.49 8.45
N ASP A 13 16.61 3.22 9.17
CA ASP A 13 17.97 2.78 9.52
C ASP A 13 17.98 1.60 10.50
N LYS A 14 16.86 1.37 11.20
CA LYS A 14 16.65 0.19 12.05
C LYS A 14 16.71 -1.13 11.26
N TYR A 15 16.43 -1.11 9.95
CA TYR A 15 16.36 -2.30 9.12
C TYR A 15 17.17 -2.10 7.82
N PRO A 16 18.43 -2.57 7.75
CA PRO A 16 19.30 -2.37 6.59
C PRO A 16 18.68 -2.80 5.25
N ILE A 17 17.90 -3.89 5.25
CA ILE A 17 17.19 -4.39 4.07
C ILE A 17 16.22 -3.36 3.46
N ILE A 18 15.64 -2.47 4.27
CA ILE A 18 14.76 -1.40 3.77
C ILE A 18 15.59 -0.41 2.96
N ARG A 19 16.79 -0.05 3.42
CA ARG A 19 17.69 0.84 2.68
C ARG A 19 18.10 0.21 1.34
N GLU A 20 18.40 -1.09 1.32
CA GLU A 20 18.71 -1.82 0.09
C GLU A 20 17.57 -1.72 -0.95
N LEU A 21 16.30 -1.73 -0.53
CA LEU A 21 15.16 -1.56 -1.44
C LEU A 21 15.12 -0.16 -2.08
N PHE A 22 15.47 0.88 -1.33
CA PHE A 22 15.55 2.24 -1.86
C PHE A 22 16.79 2.42 -2.76
N GLU A 23 17.89 1.71 -2.49
CA GLU A 23 19.11 1.76 -3.31
C GLU A 23 19.03 0.87 -4.56
N ALA A 24 18.07 -0.06 -4.61
CA ALA A 24 17.85 -0.96 -5.74
C ALA A 24 17.71 -0.21 -7.07
N SER A 25 18.37 -0.74 -8.11
CA SER A 25 18.47 -0.11 -9.42
C SER A 25 17.12 0.15 -10.08
N GLU A 26 16.17 -0.75 -9.83
CA GLU A 26 14.81 -0.76 -10.32
C GLU A 26 14.02 0.40 -9.72
N PHE A 27 14.13 0.59 -8.40
CA PHE A 27 13.51 1.72 -7.71
C PHE A 27 14.13 3.04 -8.14
N GLN A 28 15.46 3.12 -8.17
CA GLN A 28 16.19 4.32 -8.62
C GLN A 28 15.82 4.70 -10.06
N THR A 29 15.63 3.71 -10.94
CA THR A 29 15.21 3.94 -12.32
C THR A 29 13.77 4.44 -12.39
N ALA A 30 12.85 3.81 -11.67
CA ALA A 30 11.45 4.25 -11.61
C ALA A 30 11.34 5.68 -11.05
N ALA A 31 12.03 5.97 -9.95
CA ALA A 31 12.08 7.28 -9.33
C ALA A 31 12.58 8.37 -10.30
N LYS A 32 13.64 8.08 -11.07
CA LYS A 32 14.15 9.00 -12.10
C LYS A 32 13.16 9.27 -13.23
N GLN A 33 12.32 8.30 -13.56
CA GLN A 33 11.29 8.44 -14.59
C GLN A 33 10.05 9.20 -14.09
N ILE A 34 9.68 8.99 -12.82
CA ILE A 34 8.48 9.56 -12.21
C ILE A 34 8.72 10.99 -11.72
N CYS A 35 9.82 11.22 -11.00
CA CYS A 35 10.12 12.51 -10.40
C CYS A 35 10.62 13.52 -11.46
N PRO A 36 10.35 14.83 -11.30
CA PRO A 36 10.84 15.85 -12.23
C PRO A 36 12.36 15.81 -12.39
N LYS A 37 12.89 16.02 -13.61
CA LYS A 37 14.34 15.98 -13.88
C LYS A 37 15.17 16.93 -13.02
N SER A 38 14.58 18.02 -12.54
CA SER A 38 15.21 18.99 -11.64
C SER A 38 15.17 18.59 -10.15
N LYS A 39 14.43 17.54 -9.80
CA LYS A 39 14.20 17.05 -8.44
C LYS A 39 14.45 15.54 -8.40
N GLN A 40 15.72 15.18 -8.28
CA GLN A 40 16.21 13.79 -8.38
C GLN A 40 16.93 13.34 -7.09
N LEU A 41 16.88 14.16 -6.05
CA LEU A 41 17.30 13.76 -4.71
C LEU A 41 16.13 13.03 -4.06
N LEU A 42 16.33 11.74 -3.79
CA LEU A 42 15.35 10.90 -3.09
C LEU A 42 15.68 10.90 -1.60
N ASP A 43 14.65 11.09 -0.77
CA ASP A 43 14.76 11.03 0.68
C ASP A 43 13.81 9.94 1.19
N PRO A 44 14.30 8.71 1.44
CA PRO A 44 13.48 7.62 1.95
C PRO A 44 12.67 8.04 3.19
N LEU A 45 11.35 8.03 3.05
CA LEU A 45 10.45 8.64 4.02
C LEU A 45 9.75 7.61 4.91
N GLN A 46 9.32 6.51 4.30
CA GLN A 46 8.40 5.58 4.93
C GLN A 46 8.44 4.21 4.25
N PHE A 47 8.39 3.16 5.04
CA PHE A 47 8.20 1.79 4.61
C PHE A 47 7.04 1.17 5.39
N ASN A 48 6.11 0.51 4.70
CA ASN A 48 4.97 -0.14 5.32
C ASN A 48 4.88 -1.59 4.89
N ILE A 49 4.46 -2.44 5.81
CA ILE A 49 3.94 -3.77 5.49
C ILE A 49 2.43 -3.67 5.55
N ILE A 50 1.76 -4.09 4.49
CA ILE A 50 0.30 -4.14 4.40
C ILE A 50 -0.13 -5.57 4.13
N VAL A 51 -1.06 -6.06 4.95
CA VAL A 51 -1.64 -7.39 4.83
C VAL A 51 -3.13 -7.28 4.59
N ASN A 52 -3.59 -7.91 3.50
CA ASN A 52 -5.00 -8.06 3.19
C ASN A 52 -5.48 -9.47 3.49
N VAL A 53 -6.66 -9.55 4.12
CA VAL A 53 -7.44 -10.79 4.23
C VAL A 53 -8.57 -10.79 3.20
N PRO A 54 -9.14 -11.96 2.84
CA PRO A 54 -10.23 -12.08 1.88
C PRO A 54 -11.40 -11.12 2.17
N GLY A 55 -11.97 -10.54 1.11
CA GLY A 55 -13.05 -9.54 1.16
C GLY A 55 -12.63 -8.12 1.50
N GLN A 56 -11.33 -7.85 1.69
CA GLN A 56 -10.79 -6.50 1.90
C GLN A 56 -10.41 -5.82 0.57
N THR A 57 -10.41 -4.49 0.58
CA THR A 57 -10.10 -3.60 -0.54
C THR A 57 -9.43 -2.34 -0.01
N VAL A 58 -8.79 -1.56 -0.86
CA VAL A 58 -8.36 -0.19 -0.56
C VAL A 58 -9.16 0.75 -1.44
N ALA A 59 -9.83 1.72 -0.81
CA ALA A 59 -10.69 2.67 -1.52
C ALA A 59 -9.88 3.51 -2.52
N THR A 60 -10.56 4.05 -3.53
CA THR A 60 -9.96 5.02 -4.45
C THR A 60 -9.49 6.26 -3.71
N HIS A 61 -8.23 6.63 -3.90
CA HIS A 61 -7.61 7.77 -3.22
C HIS A 61 -6.42 8.32 -4.02
N ILE A 62 -5.91 9.46 -3.54
CA ILE A 62 -4.53 9.89 -3.75
C ILE A 62 -3.83 9.81 -2.39
N ASP A 63 -2.52 9.64 -2.42
CA ASP A 63 -1.70 9.65 -1.23
C ASP A 63 -1.58 11.03 -0.60
N SER A 64 -1.28 11.06 0.69
CA SER A 64 -1.08 12.30 1.44
C SER A 64 0.05 13.13 0.84
N VAL A 65 -0.31 14.31 0.34
CA VAL A 65 0.61 15.30 -0.23
C VAL A 65 1.54 15.89 0.82
N HIS A 66 2.73 16.32 0.40
CA HIS A 66 3.71 16.99 1.26
C HIS A 66 4.17 18.30 0.63
N PHE A 67 4.40 19.30 1.47
CA PHE A 67 4.99 20.58 1.08
C PHE A 67 6.18 20.88 1.98
N PHE A 68 7.14 21.64 1.49
CA PHE A 68 8.20 22.20 2.32
C PHE A 68 7.60 23.05 3.46
N GLY A 69 7.66 22.51 4.68
CA GLY A 69 7.12 23.12 5.89
C GLY A 69 5.71 22.65 6.30
N ALA A 70 5.00 21.87 5.48
CA ALA A 70 3.67 21.35 5.80
C ALA A 70 3.51 19.88 5.42
N THR A 71 3.39 19.02 6.43
CA THR A 71 3.21 17.57 6.31
C THR A 71 2.10 17.09 7.22
N ARG A 72 1.63 15.85 7.03
CA ARG A 72 0.57 15.25 7.87
C ARG A 72 0.95 15.09 9.35
N LYS A 73 2.24 15.24 9.69
CA LYS A 73 2.73 15.27 11.08
C LYS A 73 2.37 16.58 11.79
N ARG A 74 2.09 17.65 11.05
CA ARG A 74 1.87 19.00 11.58
C ARG A 74 0.52 19.60 11.20
N PHE A 75 -0.06 19.15 10.09
CA PHE A 75 -1.30 19.69 9.55
C PHE A 75 -2.26 18.55 9.23
N PRO A 76 -3.58 18.77 9.36
CA PRO A 76 -4.56 17.76 9.01
C PRO A 76 -4.57 17.51 7.50
N GLU A 77 -4.80 16.26 7.09
CA GLU A 77 -4.73 15.84 5.68
C GLU A 77 -5.72 16.59 4.77
N TRP A 78 -6.91 16.93 5.28
CA TRP A 78 -7.90 17.70 4.52
C TRP A 78 -7.37 19.09 4.11
N LEU A 79 -6.55 19.72 4.97
CA LEU A 79 -5.94 21.02 4.68
C LEU A 79 -4.84 20.88 3.63
N LEU A 80 -4.01 19.84 3.75
CA LEU A 80 -2.96 19.54 2.78
C LEU A 80 -3.57 19.27 1.40
N ALA A 81 -4.68 18.53 1.34
CA ALA A 81 -5.43 18.31 0.10
C ALA A 81 -5.96 19.63 -0.47
N ALA A 82 -6.57 20.49 0.34
CA ALA A 82 -7.04 21.81 -0.10
C ALA A 82 -5.90 22.68 -0.64
N MET A 83 -4.73 22.67 0.01
CA MET A 83 -3.53 23.36 -0.47
C MET A 83 -3.10 22.85 -1.86
N ALA A 84 -3.06 21.53 -2.06
CA ALA A 84 -2.71 20.94 -3.36
C ALA A 84 -3.70 21.32 -4.46
N PHE A 85 -5.01 21.16 -4.20
CA PHE A 85 -6.05 21.48 -5.19
C PHE A 85 -6.17 22.97 -5.50
N SER A 86 -5.73 23.85 -4.59
CA SER A 86 -5.74 25.30 -4.84
C SER A 86 -4.69 25.74 -5.89
N GLY A 87 -3.63 24.96 -6.10
CA GLY A 87 -2.49 25.34 -6.95
C GLY A 87 -1.61 26.48 -6.40
N LEU A 88 -1.98 27.08 -5.27
CA LEU A 88 -1.31 28.26 -4.69
C LEU A 88 0.10 27.97 -4.14
N TYR A 89 0.41 26.70 -3.86
CA TYR A 89 1.63 26.27 -3.18
C TYR A 89 2.48 25.29 -4.02
N HIS A 90 2.30 25.30 -5.35
CA HIS A 90 2.98 24.37 -6.26
C HIS A 90 4.51 24.48 -6.19
N ASP A 91 5.04 25.66 -5.90
CA ASP A 91 6.48 25.94 -5.72
C ASP A 91 7.06 25.21 -4.50
N ARG A 92 6.22 24.92 -3.50
CA ARG A 92 6.59 24.20 -2.27
C ARG A 92 6.23 22.73 -2.29
N PHE A 93 5.57 22.24 -3.33
CA PHE A 93 5.15 20.85 -3.43
C PHE A 93 6.36 19.91 -3.49
N VAL A 94 6.32 18.86 -2.67
CA VAL A 94 7.32 17.80 -2.64
C VAL A 94 6.79 16.63 -3.47
N ASP A 95 7.37 16.47 -4.65
CA ASP A 95 7.15 15.30 -5.52
C ASP A 95 7.56 14.02 -4.77
N GLN A 96 6.78 12.96 -4.93
CA GLN A 96 6.99 11.70 -4.24
C GLN A 96 6.97 10.56 -5.25
N VAL A 97 7.74 9.52 -4.96
CA VAL A 97 7.60 8.23 -5.63
C VAL A 97 7.19 7.20 -4.60
N GLN A 98 6.19 6.41 -4.94
CA GLN A 98 5.73 5.30 -4.13
C GLN A 98 5.80 4.02 -4.95
N THR A 99 6.28 2.95 -4.33
CA THR A 99 6.24 1.61 -4.88
C THR A 99 5.40 0.71 -3.99
N VAL A 100 4.45 -0.01 -4.61
CA VAL A 100 3.72 -1.13 -4.00
C VAL A 100 4.25 -2.41 -4.61
N ALA A 101 4.84 -3.28 -3.78
CA ALA A 101 5.35 -4.57 -4.22
C ALA A 101 4.71 -5.71 -3.43
N TYR A 102 4.45 -6.84 -4.09
CA TYR A 102 3.78 -7.99 -3.50
C TYR A 102 4.82 -9.07 -3.15
N PHE A 103 4.75 -9.60 -1.92
CA PHE A 103 5.75 -10.56 -1.41
C PHE A 103 5.14 -11.80 -0.74
N HIS A 104 3.94 -12.18 -1.17
CA HIS A 104 3.34 -13.46 -0.79
C HIS A 104 3.89 -14.60 -1.65
N SER A 105 3.72 -15.85 -1.19
CA SER A 105 4.35 -17.04 -1.80
C SER A 105 3.45 -17.83 -2.73
N TRP A 106 2.18 -17.43 -2.89
CA TRP A 106 1.17 -18.20 -3.62
C TRP A 106 0.82 -17.54 -4.95
N THR A 107 0.43 -18.37 -5.91
CA THR A 107 -0.19 -17.94 -7.18
C THR A 107 -1.60 -18.53 -7.26
N GLU A 108 -2.46 -17.97 -8.11
CA GLU A 108 -3.78 -18.56 -8.38
C GLU A 108 -3.65 -20.01 -8.84
N GLU A 109 -2.69 -20.30 -9.72
CA GLU A 109 -2.35 -21.66 -10.17
C GLU A 109 -1.98 -22.59 -8.99
N SER A 110 -1.10 -22.15 -8.08
CA SER A 110 -0.69 -22.96 -6.92
C SER A 110 -1.86 -23.30 -5.98
N ARG A 111 -2.95 -22.52 -6.06
CA ARG A 111 -4.18 -22.70 -5.28
C ARG A 111 -5.31 -23.33 -6.08
N GLY A 112 -5.06 -23.73 -7.33
CA GLY A 112 -6.08 -24.32 -8.22
C GLY A 112 -7.20 -23.34 -8.59
N LEU A 113 -6.93 -22.04 -8.56
CA LEU A 113 -7.87 -20.97 -8.86
C LEU A 113 -7.77 -20.55 -10.34
N PRO A 114 -8.89 -20.16 -10.98
CA PRO A 114 -8.84 -19.55 -12.30
C PRO A 114 -8.05 -18.22 -12.28
N GLU A 115 -7.40 -17.90 -13.38
CA GLU A 115 -6.68 -16.63 -13.54
C GLU A 115 -7.61 -15.42 -13.33
N GLY A 116 -7.16 -14.44 -12.53
CA GLY A 116 -7.87 -13.22 -12.16
C GLY A 116 -8.98 -13.39 -11.13
N SER A 117 -9.26 -14.61 -10.67
CA SER A 117 -10.35 -14.89 -9.73
C SER A 117 -10.07 -14.46 -8.29
N ALA A 118 -8.80 -14.38 -7.89
CA ALA A 118 -8.38 -13.85 -6.59
C ALA A 118 -8.58 -12.33 -6.49
N GLY A 119 -8.64 -11.62 -7.62
CA GLY A 119 -8.80 -10.16 -7.65
C GLY A 119 -7.70 -9.44 -6.88
N GLY A 120 -8.04 -8.28 -6.31
CA GLY A 120 -7.08 -7.47 -5.55
C GLY A 120 -6.08 -6.72 -6.43
N GLU A 121 -6.32 -6.61 -7.73
CA GLU A 121 -5.46 -5.87 -8.65
C GLU A 121 -5.22 -4.44 -8.16
N TYR A 122 -4.00 -3.95 -8.39
CA TYR A 122 -3.70 -2.54 -8.23
C TYR A 122 -4.33 -1.79 -9.40
N VAL A 123 -5.18 -0.80 -9.10
CA VAL A 123 -5.92 -0.05 -10.12
C VAL A 123 -5.51 1.41 -10.06
N PHE A 124 -5.16 1.99 -11.20
CA PHE A 124 -4.90 3.42 -11.30
C PHE A 124 -5.58 4.04 -12.51
N TYR A 125 -5.82 5.35 -12.40
CA TYR A 125 -6.61 6.12 -13.34
C TYR A 125 -5.78 7.24 -13.92
N GLU A 126 -5.55 7.19 -15.22
CA GLU A 126 -5.01 8.31 -15.97
C GLU A 126 -6.12 9.32 -16.28
N LEU A 127 -5.74 10.57 -16.56
CA LEU A 127 -6.69 11.63 -16.85
C LEU A 127 -7.54 11.26 -18.07
N ASN A 128 -8.85 11.08 -17.87
CA ASN A 128 -9.84 10.71 -18.90
C ASN A 128 -9.60 9.35 -19.58
N GLY A 129 -8.79 8.46 -18.99
CA GLY A 129 -8.55 7.10 -19.49
C GLY A 129 -9.39 6.02 -18.79
N PRO A 130 -9.50 4.81 -19.37
CA PRO A 130 -10.01 3.66 -18.63
C PRO A 130 -9.07 3.31 -17.46
N PRO A 131 -9.56 2.62 -16.41
CA PRO A 131 -8.69 2.14 -15.34
C PRO A 131 -7.66 1.15 -15.87
N LEU A 132 -6.40 1.38 -15.52
CA LEU A 132 -5.31 0.43 -15.73
C LEU A 132 -5.23 -0.50 -14.52
N ARG A 133 -4.96 -1.78 -14.76
CA ARG A 133 -4.95 -2.83 -13.75
C ARG A 133 -3.64 -3.60 -13.81
N HIS A 134 -3.03 -3.80 -12.65
CA HIS A 134 -1.88 -4.67 -12.50
C HIS A 134 -2.20 -5.79 -11.52
N PRO A 135 -2.01 -7.06 -11.92
CA PRO A 135 -2.22 -8.20 -11.03
C PRO A 135 -1.24 -8.14 -9.84
N PRO A 136 -1.65 -8.60 -8.66
CA PRO A 136 -0.83 -8.57 -7.46
C PRO A 136 0.14 -9.75 -7.39
N ASP A 137 0.90 -9.98 -8.47
CA ASP A 137 1.76 -11.16 -8.61
C ASP A 137 2.92 -11.18 -7.61
N PRO A 138 3.31 -12.36 -7.08
CA PRO A 138 4.50 -12.48 -6.25
C PRO A 138 5.74 -11.87 -6.91
N ARG A 139 6.45 -11.01 -6.18
CA ARG A 139 7.63 -10.25 -6.63
C ARG A 139 7.33 -9.23 -7.74
N GLY A 140 6.06 -9.00 -8.06
CA GLY A 140 5.61 -7.90 -8.90
C GLY A 140 5.55 -6.59 -8.10
N ALA A 141 5.75 -5.46 -8.80
CA ALA A 141 5.68 -4.14 -8.21
C ALA A 141 5.11 -3.10 -9.17
N VAL A 142 4.46 -2.08 -8.61
CA VAL A 142 3.99 -0.88 -9.33
C VAL A 142 4.59 0.34 -8.66
N SER A 143 5.21 1.21 -9.45
CA SER A 143 5.75 2.49 -8.97
C SER A 143 5.04 3.66 -9.64
N LEU A 144 4.63 4.66 -8.86
CA LEU A 144 3.97 5.87 -9.35
C LEU A 144 4.16 7.05 -8.40
N ASP A 145 3.79 8.25 -8.84
CA ASP A 145 3.59 9.38 -7.94
C ASP A 145 2.18 9.30 -7.34
N GLY A 146 2.09 8.72 -6.14
CA GLY A 146 0.82 8.47 -5.46
C GLY A 146 0.05 9.75 -5.10
N THR A 147 0.74 10.88 -5.09
CA THR A 147 0.12 12.18 -4.78
C THR A 147 -0.57 12.83 -5.97
N LYS A 148 -0.33 12.31 -7.18
CA LYS A 148 -0.87 12.83 -8.44
C LYS A 148 -1.74 11.84 -9.18
N VAL A 149 -1.53 10.55 -8.96
CA VAL A 149 -2.28 9.48 -9.63
C VAL A 149 -3.36 8.96 -8.70
N VAL A 150 -4.62 9.02 -9.14
CA VAL A 150 -5.73 8.39 -8.43
C VAL A 150 -5.58 6.88 -8.56
N HIS A 151 -5.64 6.15 -7.44
CA HIS A 151 -5.43 4.72 -7.41
C HIS A 151 -6.24 4.02 -6.30
N ALA A 152 -6.34 2.70 -6.40
CA ALA A 152 -7.09 1.83 -5.50
C ALA A 152 -6.48 0.41 -5.53
N ALA A 153 -6.98 -0.45 -4.64
CA ALA A 153 -6.80 -1.89 -4.78
C ALA A 153 -8.17 -2.55 -4.82
N ASN A 154 -8.43 -3.37 -5.85
CA ASN A 154 -9.68 -4.13 -5.95
C ASN A 154 -9.88 -5.03 -4.72
N THR A 155 -11.09 -5.58 -4.60
CA THR A 155 -11.38 -6.52 -3.51
C THR A 155 -10.57 -7.80 -3.73
N PHE A 156 -9.73 -8.14 -2.76
CA PHE A 156 -9.04 -9.42 -2.68
C PHE A 156 -10.06 -10.50 -2.30
N PHE A 157 -10.18 -11.56 -3.10
CA PHE A 157 -11.25 -12.57 -3.04
C PHE A 157 -12.65 -11.94 -2.92
N PRO A 158 -13.20 -11.35 -4.00
CA PRO A 158 -14.44 -10.58 -3.96
C PRO A 158 -15.68 -11.38 -3.51
N GLY A 159 -15.67 -12.72 -3.64
CA GLY A 159 -16.72 -13.60 -3.11
C GLY A 159 -16.68 -13.79 -1.59
N SER A 160 -15.60 -13.38 -0.93
CA SER A 160 -15.42 -13.52 0.51
C SER A 160 -15.91 -12.30 1.28
N LYS A 161 -16.42 -12.52 2.49
CA LYS A 161 -16.78 -11.44 3.41
C LYS A 161 -15.61 -11.17 4.36
N ALA A 162 -15.08 -9.95 4.32
CA ALA A 162 -14.09 -9.51 5.31
C ALA A 162 -14.65 -9.59 6.75
N PRO A 163 -13.80 -9.84 7.75
CA PRO A 163 -14.22 -9.88 9.14
C PRO A 163 -14.80 -8.51 9.55
N THR A 164 -15.84 -8.55 10.38
CA THR A 164 -16.43 -7.32 10.94
C THR A 164 -15.62 -6.91 12.14
N MET A 165 -14.94 -5.77 12.04
CA MET A 165 -14.09 -5.21 13.08
C MET A 165 -14.70 -3.92 13.60
N ASP A 166 -14.91 -3.84 14.91
CA ASP A 166 -15.34 -2.62 15.58
C ASP A 166 -14.15 -1.66 15.70
N LYS A 167 -14.29 -0.46 15.13
CA LYS A 167 -13.23 0.56 15.14
C LYS A 167 -12.88 1.08 16.54
N SER A 168 -13.75 0.87 17.52
CA SER A 168 -13.51 1.25 18.92
C SER A 168 -12.68 0.22 19.69
N LYS A 169 -12.48 -0.97 19.12
CA LYS A 169 -11.74 -2.08 19.74
C LYS A 169 -10.32 -2.21 19.21
N HIS A 170 -9.47 -2.89 19.96
CA HIS A 170 -8.12 -3.22 19.52
C HIS A 170 -8.15 -4.42 18.57
N ASN A 171 -8.08 -4.14 17.26
CA ASN A 171 -8.07 -5.18 16.23
C ASN A 171 -6.64 -5.48 15.78
N LYS A 172 -6.28 -6.76 15.69
CA LYS A 172 -4.92 -7.19 15.35
C LYS A 172 -4.93 -8.45 14.48
N LEU A 173 -4.04 -8.50 13.50
CA LEU A 173 -3.67 -9.71 12.76
C LEU A 173 -2.36 -10.25 13.34
N THR A 174 -2.33 -11.51 13.79
CA THR A 174 -1.15 -12.14 14.40
C THR A 174 -0.93 -13.53 13.84
N TRP A 175 0.32 -13.89 13.55
CA TRP A 175 0.70 -15.26 13.22
C TRP A 175 0.76 -16.11 14.49
N VAL A 176 0.16 -17.29 14.45
CA VAL A 176 0.11 -18.27 15.54
C VAL A 176 0.88 -19.53 15.09
N PRO A 177 2.18 -19.64 15.40
CA PRO A 177 3.05 -20.68 14.86
C PRO A 177 2.58 -22.12 15.13
N GLU A 178 2.04 -22.37 16.33
CA GLU A 178 1.56 -23.68 16.76
C GLU A 178 0.35 -24.17 15.95
N GLU A 179 -0.44 -23.25 15.40
CA GLU A 179 -1.59 -23.57 14.54
C GLU A 179 -1.24 -23.45 13.05
N GLY A 180 -0.11 -22.82 12.71
CA GLY A 180 0.23 -22.48 11.33
C GLY A 180 -0.78 -21.53 10.68
N LYS A 181 -1.40 -20.64 11.47
CA LYS A 181 -2.50 -19.76 11.00
C LYS A 181 -2.30 -18.31 11.41
N TRP A 182 -2.85 -17.41 10.61
CA TRP A 182 -3.08 -16.02 10.95
C TRP A 182 -4.40 -15.86 11.69
N HIS A 183 -4.39 -15.21 12.85
CA HIS A 183 -5.58 -14.90 13.62
C HIS A 183 -5.89 -13.41 13.53
N VAL A 184 -7.13 -13.08 13.18
CA VAL A 184 -7.68 -11.74 13.41
C VAL A 184 -8.36 -11.75 14.76
N THR A 185 -7.94 -10.84 15.63
CA THR A 185 -8.48 -10.66 16.98
C THR A 185 -9.13 -9.30 17.14
N SER A 186 -10.13 -9.21 18.01
CA SER A 186 -10.75 -7.96 18.46
C SER A 186 -10.83 -8.00 19.99
N ASP A 187 -10.10 -7.13 20.68
CA ASP A 187 -9.91 -7.16 22.14
C ASP A 187 -9.48 -8.55 22.68
N GLY A 188 -8.67 -9.26 21.90
CA GLY A 188 -8.17 -10.60 22.23
C GLY A 188 -9.08 -11.77 21.84
N GLU A 189 -10.32 -11.52 21.43
CA GLU A 189 -11.21 -12.55 20.90
C GLU A 189 -10.89 -12.84 19.43
N VAL A 190 -10.68 -14.10 19.06
CA VAL A 190 -10.43 -14.50 17.67
C VAL A 190 -11.73 -14.45 16.85
N ILE A 191 -11.79 -13.54 15.88
CA ILE A 191 -12.96 -13.32 15.02
C ILE A 191 -12.79 -13.90 13.60
N ALA A 192 -11.56 -14.24 13.20
CA ALA A 192 -11.28 -14.97 11.96
C ALA A 192 -9.92 -15.66 12.02
N ARG A 193 -9.75 -16.71 11.21
CA ARG A 193 -8.50 -17.44 11.02
C ARG A 193 -8.24 -17.62 9.53
N TYR A 194 -6.98 -17.53 9.12
CA TYR A 194 -6.55 -17.69 7.73
C TYR A 194 -5.29 -18.54 7.66
N ASP A 195 -5.19 -19.37 6.62
CA ASP A 195 -3.93 -19.99 6.24
C ASP A 195 -2.97 -18.96 5.64
N ASN A 196 -1.68 -19.30 5.58
CA ASN A 196 -0.66 -18.36 5.10
C ASN A 196 -0.83 -18.00 3.61
N ASP A 197 -1.44 -18.89 2.82
CA ASP A 197 -1.75 -18.67 1.40
C ASP A 197 -3.12 -17.99 1.17
N GLU A 198 -3.89 -17.75 2.24
CA GLU A 198 -5.16 -17.02 2.18
C GLU A 198 -5.00 -15.52 2.43
N VAL A 199 -3.86 -15.09 2.95
CA VAL A 199 -3.53 -13.68 3.16
C VAL A 199 -2.60 -13.17 2.06
N ARG A 200 -2.66 -11.86 1.81
CA ARG A 200 -1.79 -11.22 0.83
C ARG A 200 -0.91 -10.17 1.47
N PHE A 201 0.39 -10.37 1.31
CA PHE A 201 1.43 -9.46 1.77
C PHE A 201 1.84 -8.49 0.66
N SER A 202 1.91 -7.22 1.02
CA SER A 202 2.47 -6.16 0.19
C SER A 202 3.33 -5.23 1.02
N ILE A 203 4.40 -4.72 0.42
CA ILE A 203 5.18 -3.62 0.98
C ILE A 203 4.84 -2.35 0.22
N VAL A 204 4.79 -1.24 0.94
CA VAL A 204 4.63 0.09 0.35
C VAL A 204 5.75 0.96 0.86
N TYR A 205 6.58 1.47 -0.04
CA TYR A 205 7.72 2.30 0.34
C TYR A 205 7.80 3.55 -0.52
N ARG A 206 8.21 4.64 0.12
CA ARG A 206 8.06 6.00 -0.41
C ARG A 206 9.32 6.83 -0.17
N ALA A 207 9.71 7.59 -1.19
CA ALA A 207 10.77 8.60 -1.15
C ALA A 207 10.35 9.88 -1.86
#